data_AF-A0A210QGQ0-F1
#
_entry.id   AF-A0A210QGQ0-F1
#
_cell.length_a   1.000
_cell.length_b   1.000
_cell.length_c   1.000
_cell.angle_alpha   90.00
_cell.angle_beta   90.00
_cell.angle_gamma   90.00
#
_symmetry.space_group_name_H-M   'P 1'
#
loop_
_entity.id
_entity.type
_entity.pdbx_description
1 polymer ?
#
loop_
_entity_poly.entity_id
_entity_poly.type
_entity_poly.pdbx_seq_one_letter_code
_entity_poly.pdbx_strand_id
1 'polypeptide(L)'
;MSGQNVNTTAEYMIPNKISMIFCMSGQNVNTTAEYMIPNKISMIFCMSGQNVNTTAQNMIPNNISMIFCMSGQNVNTTAEYMIPNKISIIFCMSGQYVNITAKNMIPNKISIIFCMSGQYVNIKVKNMIPNKISIIF
;
A
#
# COMPACT_ATOMS: atom_id res chain seq x y z
N MET A 1 12.05 -4.65 -23.22
CA MET A 1 12.82 -4.86 -21.98
C MET A 1 11.83 -5.04 -20.83
N SER A 2 11.42 -6.27 -20.52
CA SER A 2 10.63 -6.51 -19.31
C SER A 2 11.61 -6.57 -18.13
N GLY A 3 11.74 -5.48 -17.38
CA GLY A 3 12.48 -5.48 -16.13
C GLY A 3 11.93 -6.59 -15.25
N GLN A 4 12.74 -7.64 -15.02
CA GLN A 4 12.28 -8.79 -14.23
C GLN A 4 11.96 -8.33 -12.81
N ASN A 5 12.81 -7.47 -12.24
CA ASN A 5 12.64 -6.94 -10.90
C ASN A 5 12.74 -5.41 -10.91
N VAL A 6 11.85 -4.76 -10.17
CA VAL A 6 11.90 -3.32 -9.88
C VAL A 6 11.98 -3.16 -8.38
N ASN A 7 12.99 -2.39 -7.93
CA ASN A 7 13.10 -1.94 -6.56
C ASN A 7 13.05 -0.41 -6.56
N THR A 8 12.18 0.17 -5.75
CA THR A 8 12.03 1.62 -5.65
C THR A 8 11.99 2.01 -4.19
N THR A 9 12.94 2.86 -3.79
CA THR A 9 12.97 3.42 -2.45
C THR A 9 12.79 4.92 -2.55
N ALA A 10 11.94 5.48 -1.69
CA ALA A 10 11.82 6.90 -1.49
C ALA A 10 12.03 7.21 -0.02
N GLU A 11 12.99 8.09 0.28
CA GLU A 11 13.38 8.44 1.63
C GLU A 11 13.32 9.95 1.81
N TYR A 12 12.91 10.41 3.00
CA TYR A 12 12.95 11.82 3.42
C TYR A 12 12.32 12.79 2.42
N MET A 13 11.07 12.54 2.05
CA MET A 13 10.34 13.37 1.09
C MET A 13 9.20 14.15 1.76
N ILE A 14 9.24 15.49 1.62
CA ILE A 14 8.17 16.40 2.08
C ILE A 14 7.60 17.22 0.89
N PRO A 15 7.18 16.59 -0.22
CA PRO A 15 6.60 17.33 -1.33
C PRO A 15 5.17 17.74 -0.99
N ASN A 16 4.72 18.89 -1.48
CA ASN A 16 3.32 19.29 -1.28
C ASN A 16 2.34 18.24 -1.83
N LYS A 17 2.62 17.67 -3.01
CA LYS A 17 1.74 16.68 -3.64
C LYS A 17 2.55 15.61 -4.38
N ILE A 18 2.11 14.37 -4.26
CA ILE A 18 2.53 13.25 -5.09
C ILE A 18 1.31 12.84 -5.92
N SER A 19 1.42 13.00 -7.25
CA SER A 19 0.38 12.54 -8.17
C SER A 19 0.30 11.02 -8.15
N MET A 20 1.43 10.35 -8.37
CA MET A 20 1.47 8.91 -8.49
C MET A 20 2.85 8.38 -8.06
N ILE A 21 2.84 7.27 -7.34
CA ILE A 21 3.98 6.36 -7.22
C ILE A 21 3.62 5.15 -8.07
N PHE A 22 4.38 4.87 -9.12
CA PHE A 22 4.09 3.80 -10.08
C PHE A 22 5.29 2.86 -10.22
N CYS A 23 5.08 1.58 -9.90
CA CYS A 23 6.09 0.53 -10.02
C CYS A 23 5.49 -0.67 -10.75
N MET A 24 6.12 -1.13 -11.83
CA MET A 24 5.66 -2.29 -12.59
C MET A 24 6.83 -3.15 -13.07
N SER A 25 6.71 -4.48 -12.96
CA SER A 25 7.73 -5.42 -13.42
C SER A 25 7.16 -6.74 -13.92
N GLY A 26 7.97 -7.53 -14.63
CA GLY A 26 7.60 -8.85 -15.12
C GLY A 26 7.56 -9.93 -14.04
N GLN A 27 8.34 -9.79 -12.96
CA GLN A 27 8.37 -10.77 -11.86
C GLN A 27 8.10 -10.09 -10.51
N ASN A 28 9.00 -9.24 -10.03
CA ASN A 28 8.92 -8.71 -8.66
C ASN A 28 8.94 -7.18 -8.61
N VAL A 29 8.04 -6.59 -7.84
CA VAL A 29 8.06 -5.17 -7.47
C VAL A 29 8.29 -5.09 -5.96
N ASN A 30 9.33 -4.38 -5.57
CA ASN A 30 9.58 -3.99 -4.19
C ASN A 30 9.54 -2.47 -4.12
N THR A 31 8.67 -1.92 -3.28
CA THR A 31 8.54 -0.49 -3.08
C THR A 31 8.64 -0.18 -1.60
N THR A 32 9.58 0.70 -1.24
CA THR A 32 9.78 1.15 0.12
C THR A 32 9.64 2.67 0.17
N ALA A 33 8.82 3.15 1.10
CA ALA A 33 8.62 4.56 1.36
C ALA A 33 8.92 4.83 2.84
N GLU A 34 9.93 5.66 3.10
CA GLU A 34 10.39 5.99 4.45
C GLU A 34 10.38 7.49 4.68
N TYR A 35 9.86 7.90 5.83
CA TYR A 35 9.85 9.31 6.27
C TYR A 35 9.23 10.25 5.22
N MET A 36 7.99 9.97 4.84
CA MET A 36 7.26 10.74 3.84
C MET A 36 6.12 11.55 4.46
N ILE A 37 6.13 12.86 4.25
CA ILE A 37 5.12 13.79 4.80
C ILE A 37 4.51 14.68 3.70
N PRO A 38 3.88 14.12 2.64
CA PRO A 38 3.24 14.94 1.63
C PRO A 38 1.82 15.34 2.02
N ASN A 39 1.34 16.53 1.62
CA ASN A 39 -0.07 16.87 1.90
C ASN A 39 -1.03 15.90 1.19
N LYS A 40 -0.70 15.42 -0.02
CA LYS A 40 -1.55 14.49 -0.74
C LYS A 40 -0.75 13.48 -1.56
N ILE A 41 -1.16 12.22 -1.47
CA ILE A 41 -0.80 11.16 -2.41
C ILE A 41 -2.07 10.76 -3.17
N SER A 42 -2.08 10.93 -4.49
CA SER A 42 -3.28 10.57 -5.26
C SER A 42 -3.34 9.07 -5.50
N MET A 43 -2.24 8.44 -5.91
CA MET A 43 -2.21 7.00 -6.13
C MET A 43 -0.85 6.38 -5.80
N ILE A 44 -0.87 5.22 -5.18
CA ILE A 44 0.26 4.28 -5.13
C ILE A 44 -0.18 3.06 -5.95
N PHE A 45 0.53 2.77 -7.04
CA PHE A 45 0.22 1.69 -7.96
C PHE A 45 1.43 0.77 -8.10
N CYS A 46 1.28 -0.49 -7.69
CA CYS A 46 2.33 -1.50 -7.76
C CYS A 46 1.78 -2.77 -8.42
N MET A 47 2.42 -3.22 -9.51
CA MET A 47 1.97 -4.39 -10.26
C MET A 47 3.12 -5.28 -10.70
N SER A 48 2.96 -6.60 -10.57
CA SER A 48 3.96 -7.55 -11.07
C SER A 48 3.38 -8.87 -11.54
N GLY A 49 4.16 -9.63 -12.31
CA GLY A 49 3.77 -10.98 -12.73
C GLY A 49 3.79 -12.02 -11.60
N GLN A 50 4.61 -11.84 -10.56
CA GLN A 50 4.72 -12.79 -9.46
C GLN A 50 4.45 -12.15 -8.10
N ASN A 51 5.34 -11.25 -7.65
CA ASN A 51 5.28 -10.73 -6.29
C ASN A 51 5.29 -9.20 -6.24
N VAL A 52 4.39 -8.62 -5.45
CA VAL A 52 4.43 -7.21 -5.07
C VAL A 52 4.68 -7.15 -3.57
N ASN A 53 5.72 -6.44 -3.16
CA ASN A 53 5.99 -6.11 -1.78
C ASN A 53 6.06 -4.59 -1.61
N THR A 54 5.17 -4.05 -0.79
CA THR A 54 5.10 -2.60 -0.53
C THR A 54 5.27 -2.35 0.96
N THR A 55 6.28 -1.56 1.32
CA THR A 55 6.57 -1.16 2.69
C THR A 55 6.46 0.35 2.82
N ALA A 56 5.72 0.80 3.83
CA ALA A 56 5.61 2.20 4.17
C ALA A 56 5.92 2.38 5.65
N GLN A 57 6.95 3.15 5.96
CA GLN A 57 7.38 3.46 7.33
C GLN A 57 7.38 4.96 7.58
N ASN A 58 6.83 5.39 8.71
CA ASN A 58 6.80 6.79 9.12
C ASN A 58 6.17 7.70 8.04
N MET A 59 5.00 7.30 7.55
CA MET A 59 4.26 8.02 6.51
C MET A 59 3.12 8.83 7.11
N ILE A 60 3.19 10.16 6.98
CA ILE A 60 2.22 11.09 7.56
C ILE A 60 1.62 12.00 6.48
N PRO A 61 0.95 11.46 5.43
CA PRO A 61 0.28 12.31 4.46
C PRO A 61 -1.10 12.75 4.93
N ASN A 62 -1.58 13.96 4.64
CA ASN A 62 -2.96 14.29 5.02
C ASN A 62 -3.95 13.34 4.32
N ASN A 63 -3.79 13.11 3.01
CA ASN A 63 -4.69 12.25 2.25
C ASN A 63 -3.95 11.28 1.34
N ILE A 64 -4.39 10.01 1.35
CA ILE A 64 -4.10 9.00 0.34
C ILE A 64 -5.41 8.67 -0.38
N SER A 65 -5.46 8.86 -1.69
CA SER A 65 -6.71 8.57 -2.43
C SER A 65 -6.83 7.08 -2.73
N MET A 66 -5.77 6.45 -3.26
CA MET A 66 -5.79 5.03 -3.57
C MET A 66 -4.43 4.37 -3.35
N ILE A 67 -4.45 3.16 -2.78
CA ILE A 67 -3.35 2.20 -2.82
C ILE A 67 -3.86 1.00 -3.64
N PHE A 68 -3.16 0.66 -4.71
CA PHE A 68 -3.47 -0.45 -5.60
C PHE A 68 -2.26 -1.35 -5.75
N CYS A 69 -2.37 -2.59 -5.29
CA CYS A 69 -1.33 -3.60 -5.38
C CYS A 69 -1.89 -4.85 -6.06
N MET A 70 -1.26 -5.31 -7.14
CA MET A 70 -1.71 -6.49 -7.88
C MET A 70 -0.55 -7.40 -8.28
N SER A 71 -0.71 -8.71 -8.12
CA SER A 71 0.27 -9.67 -8.61
C SER A 71 -0.33 -10.99 -9.08
N GLY A 72 0.44 -11.75 -9.86
CA GLY A 72 0.04 -13.09 -10.27
C GLY A 72 0.07 -14.13 -9.14
N GLN A 73 0.91 -13.94 -8.10
CA GLN A 73 1.04 -14.88 -6.99
C GLN A 73 0.81 -14.23 -5.63
N ASN A 74 1.68 -13.32 -5.22
CA ASN A 74 1.69 -12.79 -3.86
C ASN A 74 1.66 -11.25 -3.82
N VAL A 75 0.76 -10.69 -3.01
CA VAL A 75 0.81 -9.29 -2.61
C VAL A 75 1.10 -9.24 -1.12
N ASN A 76 2.16 -8.53 -0.74
CA ASN A 76 2.50 -8.25 0.64
C ASN A 76 2.56 -6.74 0.85
N THR A 77 1.76 -6.22 1.77
CA THR A 77 1.73 -4.79 2.09
C THR A 77 1.95 -4.59 3.57
N THR A 78 3.00 -3.85 3.92
CA THR A 78 3.34 -3.51 5.30
C THR A 78 3.28 -2.01 5.50
N ALA A 79 2.53 -1.57 6.50
CA ALA A 79 2.49 -0.19 6.95
C ALA A 79 2.87 -0.11 8.43
N GLU A 80 3.89 0.66 8.75
CA GLU A 80 4.33 0.93 10.13
C GLU A 80 4.37 2.43 10.38
N TYR A 81 3.71 2.91 11.44
CA TYR A 81 3.58 4.34 11.75
C TYR A 81 3.01 5.14 10.55
N MET A 82 1.83 4.73 10.09
CA MET A 82 1.11 5.39 9.00
C MET A 82 -0.06 6.20 9.58
N ILE A 83 0.03 7.53 9.54
CA ILE A 83 -0.91 8.43 10.22
C ILE A 83 -1.53 9.43 9.22
N PRO A 84 -2.39 8.99 8.27
CA PRO A 84 -3.04 9.91 7.36
C PRO A 84 -4.41 10.35 7.85
N ASN A 85 -4.82 11.60 7.62
CA ASN A 85 -6.20 11.98 7.95
C ASN A 85 -7.22 11.12 7.18
N LYS A 86 -6.92 10.74 5.93
CA LYS A 86 -7.82 9.89 5.14
C LYS A 86 -7.07 8.94 4.22
N ILE A 87 -7.50 7.68 4.20
CA ILE A 87 -7.28 6.74 3.10
C ILE A 87 -8.63 6.45 2.45
N SER A 88 -8.77 6.69 1.15
CA SER A 88 -10.06 6.42 0.50
C SER A 88 -10.20 4.94 0.16
N ILE A 89 -9.25 4.38 -0.60
CA ILE A 89 -9.33 2.99 -1.06
C ILE A 89 -7.98 2.29 -0.88
N ILE A 90 -8.02 1.08 -0.32
CA ILE A 90 -6.94 0.10 -0.41
C ILE A 90 -7.47 -1.09 -1.22
N PHE A 91 -6.79 -1.42 -2.31
CA PHE A 91 -7.13 -2.53 -3.19
C PHE A 91 -5.91 -3.43 -3.35
N CYS A 92 -6.03 -4.68 -2.89
CA CYS A 92 -4.98 -5.67 -2.97
C CYS A 92 -5.53 -6.94 -3.64
N MET A 93 -4.90 -7.37 -4.74
CA MET A 93 -5.35 -8.56 -5.47
C MET A 93 -4.20 -9.48 -5.83
N SER A 94 -4.36 -10.78 -5.63
CA SER A 94 -3.38 -11.75 -6.11
C SER A 94 -4.01 -13.06 -6.58
N GLY A 95 -3.26 -13.84 -7.37
CA GLY A 95 -3.68 -15.18 -7.77
C GLY A 95 -3.68 -16.19 -6.61
N GLN A 96 -2.89 -15.97 -5.56
CA GLN A 96 -2.75 -16.93 -4.46
C GLN A 96 -2.88 -16.28 -3.07
N TYR A 97 -1.94 -15.39 -2.72
CA TYR A 97 -1.85 -14.87 -1.35
C TYR A 97 -1.89 -13.34 -1.31
N VAL A 98 -2.77 -12.78 -0.47
CA VAL A 98 -2.74 -11.37 -0.08
C VAL A 98 -2.43 -11.31 1.41
N ASN A 99 -1.33 -10.64 1.77
CA ASN A 99 -0.95 -10.39 3.14
C ASN A 99 -0.84 -8.89 3.41
N ILE A 100 -1.61 -8.39 4.38
CA ILE A 100 -1.57 -6.99 4.79
C ILE A 100 -1.23 -6.93 6.26
N THR A 101 -0.17 -6.22 6.59
CA THR A 101 0.24 -5.95 7.97
C THR A 101 0.22 -4.45 8.22
N ALA A 102 -0.57 -4.02 9.20
CA ALA A 102 -0.62 -2.63 9.62
C ALA A 102 -0.32 -2.54 11.12
N LYS A 103 0.69 -1.74 11.48
CA LYS A 103 1.10 -1.50 12.87
C LYS A 103 1.16 0.00 13.12
N ASN A 104 0.46 0.47 14.14
CA ASN A 104 0.34 1.90 14.46
C ASN A 104 -0.21 2.69 13.26
N MET A 105 -1.28 2.17 12.65
CA MET A 105 -1.97 2.80 11.53
C MET A 105 -3.16 3.59 12.07
N ILE A 106 -3.04 4.92 12.12
CA ILE A 106 -4.00 5.79 12.83
C ILE A 106 -4.62 6.77 11.84
N PRO A 107 -5.48 6.31 10.90
CA PRO A 107 -6.17 7.21 10.01
C PRO A 107 -7.49 7.70 10.59
N ASN A 108 -7.84 8.99 10.42
CA ASN A 108 -9.18 9.42 10.86
C ASN A 108 -10.29 8.68 10.08
N LYS A 109 -10.02 8.27 8.83
CA LYS A 109 -10.96 7.49 8.01
C LYS A 109 -10.24 6.57 7.03
N ILE A 110 -10.70 5.32 6.96
CA ILE A 110 -10.49 4.43 5.81
C ILE A 110 -11.85 4.18 5.19
N SER A 111 -12.03 4.48 3.89
CA SER A 111 -13.36 4.30 3.31
C SER A 111 -13.60 2.85 2.90
N ILE A 112 -12.66 2.24 2.18
CA ILE A 112 -12.79 0.87 1.68
C ILE A 112 -11.43 0.16 1.75
N ILE A 113 -11.44 -1.07 2.27
CA ILE A 113 -10.39 -2.07 2.06
C ILE A 113 -11.00 -3.20 1.26
N PHE A 114 -10.46 -3.48 0.08
CA PHE A 114 -10.84 -4.59 -0.78
C PHE A 114 -9.64 -5.50 -1.00
N CYS A 115 -9.79 -6.77 -0.64
CA CYS A 115 -8.73 -7.77 -0.74
C CYS A 115 -9.26 -9.03 -1.39
N MET A 116 -8.67 -9.45 -2.51
CA MET A 116 -9.07 -10.66 -3.21
C MET A 116 -7.88 -11.55 -3.47
N SER A 117 -8.03 -12.85 -3.19
CA SER A 117 -7.05 -13.85 -3.59
C SER A 117 -7.69 -15.17 -3.98
N GLY A 118 -6.97 -15.95 -4.79
CA GLY A 118 -7.41 -17.30 -5.17
C GLY A 118 -7.26 -18.34 -4.07
N GLN A 119 -6.52 -18.05 -2.99
CA GLN A 119 -6.30 -19.00 -1.90
C GLN A 119 -6.47 -18.36 -0.51
N TYR A 120 -5.63 -17.39 -0.15
CA TYR A 120 -5.62 -16.84 1.22
C TYR A 120 -5.53 -15.32 1.26
N VAL A 121 -6.34 -14.73 2.13
CA VAL A 121 -6.24 -13.32 2.53
C VAL A 121 -5.91 -13.30 4.02
N ASN A 122 -4.75 -12.76 4.39
CA ASN A 122 -4.35 -12.56 5.78
C ASN A 122 -4.19 -11.06 6.06
N ILE A 123 -4.97 -10.55 7.01
CA ILE A 123 -4.92 -9.14 7.43
C ILE A 123 -4.58 -9.10 8.92
N LYS A 124 -3.40 -8.57 9.25
CA LYS A 124 -2.92 -8.39 10.62
C LYS A 124 -2.87 -6.91 10.94
N VAL A 125 -3.62 -6.52 11.96
CA VAL A 125 -3.69 -5.13 12.37
C VAL A 125 -3.40 -5.01 13.87
N LYS A 126 -2.47 -4.12 14.21
CA LYS A 126 -2.14 -3.77 15.59
C LYS A 126 -2.17 -2.26 15.76
N ASN A 127 -2.84 -1.80 16.82
CA ASN A 127 -2.97 -0.37 17.14
C ASN A 127 -3.53 0.44 15.96
N MET A 128 -4.65 -0.04 15.41
CA MET A 128 -5.40 0.73 14.41
C MET A 128 -6.56 1.42 15.09
N ILE A 129 -6.58 2.74 15.00
CA ILE A 129 -7.63 3.58 15.59
C ILE A 129 -8.22 4.45 14.47
N PRO A 130 -9.14 3.88 13.67
CA PRO A 130 -9.89 4.64 12.70
C PRO A 130 -11.27 5.00 13.24
N ASN A 131 -11.74 6.22 12.97
CA ASN A 131 -13.12 6.57 13.32
C ASN A 131 -14.14 5.85 12.43
N LYS A 132 -13.72 5.29 11.28
CA LYS A 132 -14.57 4.51 10.36
C LYS A 132 -13.75 3.62 9.42
N ILE A 133 -14.15 2.36 9.24
CA ILE A 133 -13.67 1.42 8.20
C ILE A 133 -14.83 0.64 7.59
N SER A 134 -14.75 0.35 6.29
CA SER A 134 -15.52 -0.71 5.64
C SER A 134 -14.55 -1.68 4.96
N ILE A 135 -14.69 -2.98 5.24
CA ILE A 135 -13.84 -4.05 4.71
C ILE A 135 -14.72 -4.96 3.83
N ILE A 136 -14.23 -5.27 2.64
CA ILE A 136 -14.88 -6.14 1.65
C ILE A 136 -13.86 -7.20 1.24
N PHE A 137 -14.31 -8.46 1.20
CA PHE A 137 -13.54 -9.63 0.75
C PHE A 137 -14.17 -10.17 -0.53
#